data_AF-A0A3D5UME7-F1
#
_entry.id   AF-A0A3D5UME7-F1
#
_cell.length_a   1.000
_cell.length_b   1.000
_cell.length_c   1.000
_cell.angle_alpha   90.00
_cell.angle_beta   90.00
_cell.angle_gamma   90.00
#
_symmetry.space_group_name_H-M   'P 1'
#
loop_
_entity.id
_entity.type
_entity.pdbx_description
1 polymer ?
#
loop_
_entity_poly.entity_id
_entity_poly.type
_entity_poly.pdbx_seq_one_letter_code
_entity_poly.pdbx_strand_id
1 'polypeptide(L)'
;MMKKGSKPYYVPKKEELFNYVDDGYYEVTKEYDALQNYIKKHLIKDEDEAQELVEEIHGLCQFGADMKSIMNSFNDFNVNFKDMDQVNEVMQLVMGMANNIRIWENNGFTPNEIFEKFEKPNLRPLPDKPFEVKKEKIGRNDPCPCGSGKKYKKCCLGKVYH
;
A
#
# COMPACT_ATOMS: atom_id res chain seq x y z
N MET A 1 24.66 -14.34 -14.37
CA MET A 1 23.33 -13.76 -14.13
C MET A 1 23.53 -12.39 -13.50
N MET A 2 23.27 -11.34 -14.28
CA MET A 2 23.63 -9.95 -13.97
C MET A 2 22.69 -9.39 -12.90
N LYS A 3 23.22 -8.99 -11.75
CA LYS A 3 22.47 -8.31 -10.67
C LYS A 3 22.21 -6.85 -11.04
N LYS A 4 20.94 -6.43 -11.16
CA LYS A 4 20.56 -5.01 -11.06
C LYS A 4 20.29 -4.73 -9.58
N GLY A 5 21.28 -4.19 -8.86
CA GLY A 5 21.24 -3.96 -7.41
C GLY A 5 21.55 -5.20 -6.55
N SER A 6 21.27 -5.14 -5.25
CA SER A 6 21.52 -6.24 -4.29
C SER A 6 20.45 -7.34 -4.28
N LYS A 7 19.28 -7.09 -4.89
CA LYS A 7 18.11 -7.99 -4.86
C LYS A 7 18.26 -9.15 -5.87
N PRO A 8 17.85 -10.38 -5.53
CA PRO A 8 17.84 -11.52 -6.46
C PRO A 8 16.76 -11.36 -7.54
N TYR A 9 16.85 -12.15 -8.62
CA TYR A 9 15.82 -12.23 -9.65
C TYR A 9 14.82 -13.33 -9.34
N TYR A 10 13.55 -13.04 -9.58
CA TYR A 10 12.54 -14.08 -9.68
C TYR A 10 12.77 -14.89 -10.96
N VAL A 11 12.72 -16.21 -10.85
CA VAL A 11 12.84 -17.12 -11.98
C VAL A 11 11.53 -17.91 -12.07
N PRO A 12 10.64 -17.56 -13.01
CA PRO A 12 9.39 -18.29 -13.23
C PRO A 12 9.64 -19.77 -13.52
N LYS A 13 8.64 -20.61 -13.23
CA LYS A 13 8.66 -22.01 -13.69
C LYS A 13 8.51 -22.06 -15.22
N LYS A 14 8.94 -23.16 -15.84
CA LYS A 14 8.85 -23.30 -17.30
C LYS A 14 7.41 -23.17 -17.81
N GLU A 15 6.45 -23.70 -17.06
CA GLU A 15 5.03 -23.65 -17.41
C GLU A 15 4.49 -22.22 -17.35
N GLU A 16 4.96 -21.42 -16.39
CA GLU A 16 4.60 -20.01 -16.20
C GLU A 16 5.16 -19.13 -17.33
N LEU A 17 6.32 -19.50 -17.90
CA LEU A 17 6.91 -18.76 -19.02
C LEU A 17 6.02 -18.73 -20.27
N PHE A 18 5.17 -19.73 -20.48
CA PHE A 18 4.25 -19.75 -21.62
C PHE A 18 3.17 -18.68 -21.53
N ASN A 19 2.83 -18.22 -20.33
CA ASN A 19 1.82 -17.19 -20.15
C ASN A 19 2.29 -15.84 -20.71
N TYR A 20 3.59 -15.54 -20.59
CA TYR A 20 4.19 -14.29 -21.11
C TYR A 20 4.44 -14.29 -22.63
N VAL A 21 3.97 -15.31 -23.36
CA VAL A 21 3.94 -15.27 -24.83
C VAL A 21 2.86 -14.29 -25.30
N ASP A 22 1.81 -14.11 -24.51
CA ASP A 22 0.82 -13.07 -24.72
C ASP A 22 1.35 -11.75 -24.15
N ASP A 23 1.57 -10.76 -25.02
CA ASP A 23 2.06 -9.43 -24.65
C ASP A 23 1.09 -8.68 -23.72
N GLY A 24 -0.20 -9.06 -23.72
CA GLY A 24 -1.22 -8.52 -22.83
C GLY A 24 -1.37 -9.27 -21.51
N TYR A 25 -0.59 -10.35 -21.29
CA TYR A 25 -0.73 -11.15 -20.08
C TYR A 25 -0.26 -10.41 -18.83
N TYR A 26 -1.12 -10.40 -17.82
CA TYR A 26 -0.77 -10.05 -16.45
C TYR A 26 -1.33 -11.08 -15.47
N GLU A 27 -0.73 -11.15 -14.28
CA GLU A 27 -1.12 -12.13 -13.28
C GLU A 27 -2.39 -11.70 -12.54
N VAL A 28 -3.50 -12.39 -12.83
CA VAL A 28 -4.74 -12.23 -12.08
C VAL A 28 -4.62 -12.97 -10.75
N THR A 29 -4.63 -12.21 -9.66
CA THR A 29 -4.54 -12.70 -8.28
C THR A 29 -5.91 -12.65 -7.59
N LYS A 30 -6.07 -13.39 -6.48
CA LYS A 30 -7.29 -13.25 -5.66
C LYS A 30 -7.49 -11.82 -5.13
N GLU A 31 -6.41 -11.07 -4.94
CA GLU A 31 -6.45 -9.66 -4.56
C GLU A 31 -6.93 -8.75 -5.70
N TYR A 32 -6.55 -9.07 -6.94
CA TYR A 32 -7.12 -8.43 -8.14
C TYR A 32 -8.63 -8.64 -8.19
N ASP A 33 -9.09 -9.90 -8.04
CA ASP A 33 -10.51 -10.23 -8.04
C ASP A 33 -11.25 -9.51 -6.89
N ALA A 34 -10.63 -9.39 -5.73
CA ALA A 34 -11.22 -8.68 -4.58
C ALA A 34 -11.44 -7.19 -4.88
N LEU A 35 -10.45 -6.52 -5.49
CA LEU A 35 -10.58 -5.12 -5.89
C LEU A 35 -11.63 -4.95 -7.00
N GLN A 36 -11.58 -5.78 -8.04
CA GLN A 36 -12.55 -5.74 -9.14
C GLN A 36 -13.98 -5.93 -8.65
N ASN A 37 -14.22 -6.92 -7.80
CA ASN A 37 -15.55 -7.18 -7.23
C ASN A 37 -16.05 -6.02 -6.38
N TYR A 38 -15.18 -5.37 -5.61
CA TYR A 38 -15.57 -4.19 -4.84
C TYR A 38 -15.95 -3.02 -5.77
N ILE A 39 -15.12 -2.72 -6.78
CA ILE A 39 -15.36 -1.63 -7.73
C ILE A 39 -16.68 -1.85 -8.48
N LYS A 40 -16.89 -3.04 -9.06
CA LYS A 40 -18.13 -3.42 -9.77
C LYS A 40 -19.38 -3.30 -8.90
N LYS A 41 -19.26 -3.62 -7.60
CA LYS A 41 -20.41 -3.64 -6.70
C LYS A 41 -20.74 -2.27 -6.10
N HIS A 42 -19.72 -1.44 -5.85
CA HIS A 42 -19.86 -0.27 -4.99
C HIS A 42 -19.53 1.07 -5.66
N LEU A 43 -18.79 1.08 -6.76
CA LEU A 43 -18.25 2.30 -7.37
C LEU A 43 -18.76 2.51 -8.81
N ILE A 44 -18.61 1.51 -9.67
CA ILE A 44 -18.90 1.60 -11.11
C ILE A 44 -19.88 0.49 -11.48
N LYS A 45 -20.97 0.85 -12.17
CA LYS A 45 -22.01 -0.10 -12.58
C LYS A 45 -21.70 -0.80 -13.90
N ASP A 46 -21.01 -0.10 -14.79
CA ASP A 46 -20.60 -0.64 -16.06
C ASP A 46 -19.45 -1.63 -15.85
N GLU A 47 -19.60 -2.85 -16.35
CA GLU A 47 -18.64 -3.92 -16.07
C GLU A 47 -17.31 -3.71 -16.79
N ASP A 48 -17.35 -3.14 -18.00
CA ASP A 48 -16.17 -2.88 -18.82
C ASP A 48 -15.38 -1.72 -18.23
N GLU A 49 -16.04 -0.60 -17.88
CA GLU A 49 -15.41 0.55 -17.21
C GLU A 49 -14.81 0.16 -15.84
N ALA A 50 -15.49 -0.69 -15.09
CA ALA A 50 -14.98 -1.21 -13.81
C ALA A 50 -13.73 -2.08 -14.01
N GLN A 51 -13.70 -2.89 -15.08
CA GLN A 51 -12.55 -3.71 -15.43
C GLN A 51 -11.38 -2.84 -15.88
N GLU A 52 -11.61 -1.88 -16.78
CA GLU A 52 -10.59 -0.94 -17.27
C GLU A 52 -9.90 -0.19 -16.12
N LEU A 53 -10.66 0.28 -15.12
CA LEU A 53 -10.09 0.94 -13.95
C LEU A 53 -9.16 0.01 -13.16
N VAL A 54 -9.54 -1.26 -12.97
CA VAL A 54 -8.72 -2.22 -12.21
C VAL A 54 -7.44 -2.56 -12.98
N GLU A 55 -7.54 -2.72 -14.31
CA GLU A 55 -6.39 -2.97 -15.20
C GLU A 55 -5.41 -1.79 -15.20
N GLU A 56 -5.91 -0.56 -15.25
CA GLU A 56 -5.10 0.66 -15.12
C GLU A 56 -4.36 0.69 -13.77
N ILE A 57 -5.07 0.46 -12.67
CA ILE A 57 -4.45 0.42 -11.33
C ILE A 57 -3.41 -0.71 -11.24
N HIS A 58 -3.70 -1.88 -11.80
CA HIS A 58 -2.77 -3.01 -11.83
C HIS A 58 -1.49 -2.63 -12.58
N GLY A 59 -1.62 -2.05 -13.78
CA GLY A 59 -0.48 -1.58 -14.57
C GLY A 59 0.36 -0.55 -13.82
N LEU A 60 -0.28 0.46 -13.21
CA LEU A 60 0.41 1.45 -12.38
C LEU A 60 1.17 0.79 -11.22
N CYS A 61 0.57 -0.18 -10.52
CA CYS A 61 1.23 -0.92 -9.45
C CYS A 61 2.46 -1.70 -9.95
N GLN A 62 2.36 -2.32 -11.13
CA GLN A 62 3.46 -3.09 -11.73
C GLN A 62 4.71 -2.25 -11.99
N PHE A 63 4.51 -0.98 -12.35
CA PHE A 63 5.58 0.01 -12.57
C PHE A 63 5.96 0.83 -11.32
N GLY A 64 5.49 0.42 -10.14
CA GLY A 64 5.86 1.07 -8.88
C GLY A 64 5.31 2.49 -8.74
N ALA A 65 4.15 2.79 -9.34
CA ALA A 65 3.51 4.10 -9.21
C ALA A 65 3.19 4.45 -7.76
N ASP A 66 3.18 5.75 -7.46
CA ASP A 66 2.79 6.24 -6.14
C ASP A 66 1.27 6.22 -5.95
N MET A 67 0.86 6.34 -4.69
CA MET A 67 -0.55 6.28 -4.33
C MET A 67 -1.37 7.45 -4.87
N LYS A 68 -0.72 8.57 -5.23
CA LYS A 68 -1.39 9.72 -5.83
C LYS A 68 -1.76 9.41 -7.27
N SER A 69 -0.88 8.77 -8.05
CA SER A 69 -1.18 8.33 -9.41
C SER A 69 -2.35 7.34 -9.43
N ILE A 70 -2.35 6.38 -8.51
CA ILE A 70 -3.48 5.45 -8.33
C ILE A 70 -4.78 6.20 -8.03
N MET A 71 -4.73 7.18 -7.12
CA MET A 71 -5.92 7.97 -6.78
C MET A 71 -6.42 8.81 -7.97
N ASN A 72 -5.51 9.27 -8.83
CA ASN A 72 -5.89 9.97 -10.05
C ASN A 72 -6.68 9.08 -11.00
N SER A 73 -6.35 7.78 -11.12
CA SER A 73 -7.14 6.85 -11.92
C SER A 73 -8.60 6.80 -11.47
N PHE A 74 -8.88 6.77 -10.16
CA PHE A 74 -10.26 6.86 -9.68
C PHE A 74 -10.95 8.18 -10.09
N ASN A 75 -10.22 9.30 -10.09
CA ASN A 75 -10.76 10.58 -10.54
C ASN A 75 -11.02 10.62 -12.05
N ASP A 76 -10.13 10.05 -12.86
CA ASP A 76 -10.23 10.01 -14.32
C ASP A 76 -11.45 9.17 -14.77
N PHE A 77 -11.75 8.11 -14.01
CA PHE A 77 -12.96 7.29 -14.15
C PHE A 77 -14.19 7.88 -13.43
N ASN A 78 -14.12 9.15 -13.00
CA ASN A 78 -15.22 9.88 -12.35
C ASN A 78 -15.83 9.17 -11.12
N VAL A 79 -15.02 8.41 -10.39
CA VAL A 79 -15.47 7.69 -9.20
C VAL A 79 -15.74 8.66 -8.06
N ASN A 80 -16.97 8.63 -7.54
CA ASN A 80 -17.37 9.43 -6.39
C ASN A 80 -17.43 8.57 -5.13
N PHE A 81 -16.49 8.81 -4.22
CA PHE A 81 -16.50 8.17 -2.90
C PHE A 81 -17.51 8.84 -1.97
N LYS A 82 -18.21 8.04 -1.18
CA LYS A 82 -19.21 8.50 -0.21
C LYS A 82 -18.58 9.25 0.97
N ASP A 83 -17.49 8.71 1.48
CA ASP A 83 -16.78 9.20 2.65
C ASP A 83 -15.33 8.68 2.65
N MET A 84 -14.56 9.13 3.65
CA MET A 84 -13.17 8.69 3.82
C MET A 84 -13.04 7.23 4.23
N ASP A 85 -14.08 6.62 4.80
CA ASP A 85 -14.04 5.20 5.17
C ASP A 85 -14.07 4.34 3.90
N GLN A 86 -14.90 4.70 2.91
CA GLN A 86 -14.92 4.05 1.61
C GLN A 86 -13.59 4.20 0.86
N VAL A 87 -12.96 5.38 0.95
CA VAL A 87 -11.60 5.58 0.41
C VAL A 87 -10.63 4.61 1.09
N ASN A 88 -10.64 4.53 2.43
CA ASN A 88 -9.74 3.62 3.16
C ASN A 88 -9.96 2.16 2.78
N GLU A 89 -11.20 1.69 2.63
CA GLU A 89 -11.53 0.34 2.18
C GLU A 89 -10.91 0.03 0.82
N VAL A 90 -11.12 0.93 -0.15
CA VAL A 90 -10.56 0.76 -1.51
C VAL A 90 -9.05 0.78 -1.49
N MET A 91 -8.43 1.69 -0.74
CA MET A 91 -6.98 1.77 -0.65
C MET A 91 -6.36 0.55 0.04
N GLN A 92 -7.07 -0.10 0.97
CA GLN A 92 -6.66 -1.39 1.53
C GLN A 92 -6.69 -2.50 0.47
N LEU A 93 -7.72 -2.54 -0.38
CA LEU A 93 -7.80 -3.51 -1.48
C LEU A 93 -6.69 -3.27 -2.51
N VAL A 94 -6.46 -2.01 -2.90
CA VAL A 94 -5.37 -1.64 -3.80
C VAL A 94 -4.02 -2.02 -3.21
N MET A 95 -3.78 -1.75 -1.92
CA MET A 95 -2.53 -2.13 -1.26
C MET A 95 -2.40 -3.66 -1.15
N GLY A 96 -3.50 -4.39 -0.94
CA GLY A 96 -3.52 -5.84 -1.00
C GLY A 96 -3.05 -6.36 -2.37
N MET A 97 -3.60 -5.79 -3.45
CA MET A 97 -3.20 -6.13 -4.81
C MET A 97 -1.74 -5.74 -5.09
N ALA A 98 -1.34 -4.50 -4.78
CA ALA A 98 0.02 -4.00 -5.01
C ALA A 98 1.10 -4.86 -4.33
N ASN A 99 0.83 -5.39 -3.14
CA ASN A 99 1.75 -6.26 -2.42
C ASN A 99 1.87 -7.68 -3.02
N ASN A 100 0.95 -8.07 -3.89
CA ASN A 100 0.88 -9.38 -4.54
C ASN A 100 1.11 -9.34 -6.06
N ILE A 101 1.38 -8.17 -6.64
CA ILE A 101 1.81 -8.03 -8.04
C ILE A 101 3.33 -8.11 -8.13
N ARG A 102 3.84 -8.73 -9.20
CA ARG A 102 5.27 -8.70 -9.54
C ARG A 102 5.66 -7.34 -10.07
N ILE A 103 6.68 -6.71 -9.46
CA ILE A 103 7.13 -5.37 -9.87
C ILE A 103 8.55 -5.37 -10.41
N TRP A 104 8.85 -4.42 -11.28
CA TRP A 104 10.17 -4.29 -11.93
C TRP A 104 11.28 -3.95 -10.92
N GLU A 105 10.98 -3.14 -9.91
CA GLU A 105 11.88 -2.69 -8.84
C GLU A 105 12.35 -3.84 -7.93
N ASN A 106 11.61 -4.95 -7.94
CA ASN A 106 11.89 -6.17 -7.19
C ASN A 106 12.40 -7.30 -8.10
N ASN A 107 12.86 -6.99 -9.31
CA ASN A 107 13.39 -7.98 -10.26
C ASN A 107 12.41 -9.17 -10.47
N GLY A 108 11.10 -8.88 -10.54
CA GLY A 108 10.05 -9.86 -10.78
C GLY A 108 9.48 -10.55 -9.54
N PHE A 109 9.97 -10.25 -8.34
CA PHE A 109 9.29 -10.68 -7.10
C PHE A 109 8.14 -9.74 -6.75
N THR A 110 7.12 -10.27 -6.08
CA THR A 110 6.13 -9.42 -5.40
C THR A 110 6.72 -8.80 -4.13
N PRO A 111 6.21 -7.65 -3.66
CA PRO A 111 6.61 -7.10 -2.36
C PRO A 111 6.50 -8.11 -1.21
N ASN A 112 5.40 -8.88 -1.14
CA ASN A 112 5.23 -9.91 -0.12
C ASN A 112 6.27 -11.02 -0.22
N GLU A 113 6.64 -11.45 -1.43
CA GLU A 113 7.69 -12.45 -1.61
C GLU A 113 9.07 -11.94 -1.15
N ILE A 114 9.38 -10.67 -1.44
CA ILE A 114 10.62 -10.05 -0.94
C ILE A 114 10.64 -10.02 0.58
N PHE A 115 9.53 -9.55 1.18
CA PHE A 115 9.40 -9.46 2.62
C PHE A 115 9.57 -10.84 3.29
N GLU A 116 8.78 -11.83 2.88
CA GLU A 116 8.78 -13.16 3.51
C GLU A 116 10.11 -13.90 3.34
N LYS A 117 10.74 -13.82 2.15
CA LYS A 117 11.97 -14.58 1.87
C LYS A 117 13.24 -13.90 2.38
N PHE A 118 13.33 -12.57 2.32
CA PHE A 118 14.58 -11.85 2.53
C PHE A 118 14.57 -10.89 3.71
N GLU A 119 13.44 -10.28 4.05
CA GLU A 119 13.38 -9.27 5.12
C GLU A 119 12.98 -9.88 6.47
N LYS A 120 11.91 -10.67 6.48
CA LYS A 120 11.33 -11.29 7.66
C LYS A 120 12.32 -12.11 8.49
N PRO A 121 13.21 -12.94 7.91
CA PRO A 121 14.23 -13.66 8.69
C PRO A 121 15.23 -12.74 9.42
N ASN A 122 15.40 -11.51 8.93
CA ASN A 122 16.30 -10.52 9.51
C ASN A 122 15.60 -9.58 10.51
N LEU A 123 14.28 -9.68 10.64
CA LEU A 123 13.54 -8.89 11.62
C LEU A 123 13.85 -9.37 13.04
N ARG A 124 14.02 -8.40 13.94
CA ARG A 124 14.08 -8.72 15.37
C ARG A 124 12.66 -9.05 15.85
N PRO A 125 12.49 -10.06 16.70
CA PRO A 125 11.20 -10.33 17.31
C PRO A 125 10.73 -9.09 18.08
N LEU A 126 9.42 -8.84 18.06
CA LEU A 126 8.84 -7.81 18.93
C LEU A 126 9.14 -8.18 20.38
N PRO A 127 9.47 -7.20 21.24
CA PRO A 127 9.67 -7.48 22.65
C PRO A 127 8.38 -8.06 23.25
N ASP A 128 8.50 -9.12 24.07
CA ASP A 128 7.36 -9.78 24.74
C ASP A 128 6.56 -8.82 25.64
N LYS A 129 7.19 -7.72 26.05
CA LYS A 129 6.58 -6.68 26.84
C LYS A 129 6.25 -5.49 25.93
N PRO A 130 5.04 -4.91 26.04
CA PRO A 130 4.74 -3.64 25.41
C PRO A 130 5.86 -2.65 25.73
N PHE A 131 6.27 -1.88 24.72
CA PHE A 131 7.28 -0.86 24.93
C PHE A 131 6.78 0.07 26.04
N GLU A 132 7.46 0.07 27.19
CA GLU A 132 7.17 1.01 28.26
C GLU A 132 7.57 2.39 27.75
N VAL A 133 6.60 3.10 27.17
CA VAL A 133 6.75 4.53 26.91
C VAL A 133 6.89 5.16 28.29
N LYS A 134 8.14 5.44 28.69
CA LYS A 134 8.42 6.29 29.84
C LYS A 134 7.73 7.62 29.54
N LYS A 135 6.52 7.79 30.06
CA LYS A 135 5.87 9.09 30.16
C LYS A 135 6.69 9.86 31.17
N GLU A 136 7.79 10.45 30.71
CA GLU A 136 8.41 11.53 31.47
C GLU A 136 7.29 12.51 31.77
N LYS A 137 7.06 12.77 33.06
CA LYS A 137 6.05 13.71 33.47
C LYS A 137 6.50 15.08 32.99
N ILE A 138 5.99 15.51 31.84
CA ILE A 138 6.26 16.84 31.31
C ILE A 138 5.72 17.85 32.32
N GLY A 139 6.62 18.63 32.91
CA GLY A 139 6.27 19.67 33.85
C GLY A 139 5.40 20.72 33.16
N ARG A 140 4.44 21.29 33.91
CA ARG A 140 3.53 22.35 33.43
C ARG A 140 4.28 23.48 32.69
N ASN A 141 5.50 23.79 33.13
CA ASN A 141 6.30 24.90 32.61
C ASN A 141 7.36 24.49 31.56
N ASP A 142 7.51 23.20 31.28
CA ASP A 142 8.52 22.69 30.34
C ASP A 142 8.13 23.01 28.89
N PRO A 143 9.09 23.04 27.94
CA PRO A 143 8.80 23.16 26.52
C PRO A 143 7.81 22.07 26.06
N CYS A 144 6.82 22.46 25.27
CA CYS A 144 5.81 21.53 24.78
C CYS A 144 6.41 20.58 23.74
N PRO A 145 6.19 19.25 23.86
CA PRO A 145 6.79 18.25 22.97
C PRO A 145 6.24 18.30 21.53
N CYS A 146 5.16 19.04 21.28
CA CYS A 146 4.58 19.21 19.94
C CYS A 146 5.37 20.20 19.05
N GLY A 147 6.53 20.68 19.49
CA GLY A 147 7.38 21.58 18.70
C GLY A 147 6.89 23.04 18.59
N SER A 148 5.90 23.46 19.40
CA SER A 148 5.33 24.81 19.30
C SER A 148 6.18 25.93 19.90
N GLY A 149 7.30 25.60 20.56
CA GLY A 149 8.13 26.55 21.32
C GLY A 149 7.47 27.13 22.59
N LYS A 150 6.20 26.78 22.88
CA LYS A 150 5.44 27.26 24.04
C LYS A 150 5.62 26.32 25.24
N LYS A 151 5.41 26.82 26.47
CA LYS A 151 5.33 25.97 27.67
C LYS A 151 4.14 25.00 27.58
N TYR A 152 4.28 23.78 28.10
CA TYR A 152 3.27 22.72 28.02
C TYR A 152 1.87 23.18 28.50
N LYS A 153 1.81 23.94 29.61
CA LYS A 153 0.56 24.55 30.14
C LYS A 153 -0.15 25.52 29.21
N LYS A 154 0.57 26.13 28.27
CA LYS A 154 0.06 27.11 27.30
C LYS A 154 -0.14 26.51 25.90
N CYS A 155 0.06 25.20 25.76
CA CYS A 155 -0.06 24.51 24.49
C CYS A 155 -0.92 23.25 24.67
N CYS A 156 -0.36 22.04 24.60
CA CYS A 156 -1.12 20.79 24.64
C CYS A 156 -1.93 20.58 25.93
N LEU A 157 -1.49 21.08 27.09
CA LEU A 157 -2.26 20.96 28.34
C LEU A 157 -3.35 22.04 28.48
N GLY A 158 -3.19 23.17 27.79
CA GLY A 158 -4.10 24.32 27.86
C GLY A 158 -5.16 24.33 26.76
N LYS A 159 -5.18 23.35 25.85
CA LYS A 159 -6.25 23.19 24.87
C LYS A 159 -7.51 22.69 25.59
N VAL A 160 -8.26 23.62 26.17
CA VAL A 160 -9.68 23.41 26.43
C VAL A 160 -10.35 23.49 25.06
N TYR A 161 -10.84 22.38 24.54
CA TYR A 161 -11.73 22.42 23.38
C TYR A 161 -12.98 23.16 23.83
N HIS A 162 -13.15 24.39 23.34
CA HIS A 162 -14.41 25.11 23.35
C HIS A 162 -15.17 24.76 22.07
#